data_AF-A0AAJ2ACR1-F1
#
_entry.id   AF-A0AAJ2ACR1-F1
#
_cell.length_a   1.000
_cell.length_b   1.000
_cell.length_c   1.000
_cell.angle_alpha   90.00
_cell.angle_beta   90.00
_cell.angle_gamma   90.00
#
_symmetry.space_group_name_H-M   'P 1'
#
loop_
_entity.id
_entity.type
_entity.pdbx_description
1 polymer ?
#
loop_
_entity_poly.entity_id
_entity_poly.type
_entity_poly.pdbx_seq_one_letter_code
_entity_poly.pdbx_strand_id
1 'polypeptide(L)'
;MSNVLKFTRRPVSVAEREERSQDECTHRQIKVHPVGSVVCSLCGAMLSPFWALAMLSKQYGLALAQIDRLNARLALADARVLKLSEELDALAPSERASKQSPTET
;
A
#
# COMPACT_ATOMS: atom_id res chain seq x y z
N MET A 1 -41.20 3.29 38.15
CA MET A 1 -40.30 2.12 37.97
C MET A 1 -39.22 2.53 36.97
N SER A 2 -37.94 2.50 37.37
CA SER A 2 -36.84 3.05 36.56
C SER A 2 -36.13 1.94 35.79
N ASN A 3 -36.35 1.88 34.48
CA ASN A 3 -35.70 0.91 33.57
C ASN A 3 -34.32 1.45 33.15
N VAL A 4 -33.34 1.39 34.05
CA VAL A 4 -31.94 1.70 33.70
C VAL A 4 -31.30 0.43 33.15
N LEU A 5 -30.99 0.44 31.85
CA LEU A 5 -30.17 -0.59 31.22
C LEU A 5 -28.77 -0.56 31.84
N LYS A 6 -28.41 -1.61 32.58
CA LYS A 6 -27.09 -1.72 33.21
C LYS A 6 -26.05 -1.99 32.13
N PHE A 7 -25.21 -1.00 31.84
CA PHE A 7 -24.01 -1.18 31.04
C PHE A 7 -22.94 -1.87 31.87
N THR A 8 -22.81 -3.18 31.69
CA THR A 8 -21.69 -3.93 32.27
C THR A 8 -20.43 -3.58 31.49
N ARG A 9 -19.55 -2.74 32.05
CA ARG A 9 -18.22 -2.53 31.50
C ARG A 9 -17.43 -3.83 31.65
N ARG A 10 -17.18 -4.52 30.53
CA ARG A 10 -16.35 -5.72 30.50
C ARG A 10 -14.89 -5.27 30.67
N PRO A 11 -14.16 -5.81 31.66
CA PRO A 11 -12.73 -5.51 31.77
C PRO A 11 -12.03 -5.98 30.51
N VAL A 12 -11.10 -5.17 30.01
CA VAL A 12 -10.16 -5.58 28.96
C VAL A 12 -9.37 -6.75 29.56
N SER A 13 -9.68 -7.96 29.15
CA SER A 13 -8.92 -9.13 29.55
C SER A 13 -7.54 -9.00 28.91
N VAL A 14 -6.55 -8.65 29.72
CA VAL A 14 -5.14 -8.89 29.39
C VAL A 14 -4.99 -10.40 29.39
N ALA A 15 -5.26 -11.02 28.24
CA ALA A 15 -5.04 -12.45 28.08
C ALA A 15 -3.54 -12.70 28.18
N GLU A 16 -3.15 -13.37 29.26
CA GLU A 16 -1.80 -13.85 29.50
C GLU A 16 -1.45 -14.97 28.49
N ARG A 17 -0.23 -14.87 27.95
CA ARG A 17 0.62 -15.91 27.33
C ARG A 17 0.31 -16.40 25.91
N GLU A 18 1.10 -15.88 24.97
CA GLU A 18 2.30 -16.58 24.45
C GLU A 18 3.39 -15.52 24.19
N GLU A 19 4.58 -15.72 24.74
CA GLU A 19 5.72 -14.80 24.70
C GLU A 19 6.27 -14.65 23.27
N ARG A 20 5.67 -13.76 22.48
CA ARG A 20 6.47 -12.76 21.78
C ARG A 20 6.42 -11.51 22.64
N SER A 21 7.59 -10.97 22.96
CA SER A 21 7.73 -9.67 23.62
C SER A 21 6.73 -8.70 22.98
N GLN A 22 5.71 -8.27 23.74
CA GLN A 22 4.72 -7.30 23.26
C GLN A 22 5.39 -6.04 22.69
N ASP A 23 6.62 -5.78 23.15
CA ASP A 23 7.48 -4.67 22.75
C ASP A 23 8.05 -4.77 21.32
N GLU A 24 8.03 -5.94 20.68
CA GLU A 24 8.57 -6.11 19.31
C GLU A 24 7.50 -6.14 18.22
N CYS A 25 6.21 -6.25 18.58
CA CYS A 25 5.16 -6.32 17.58
C CYS A 25 4.78 -4.91 17.09
N THR A 26 4.81 -4.71 15.77
CA THR A 26 4.32 -3.44 15.16
C THR A 26 2.79 -3.38 15.04
N HIS A 27 2.09 -4.46 15.42
CA HIS A 27 0.63 -4.56 15.44
C HIS A 27 -0.07 -4.16 14.12
N ARG A 28 0.63 -4.31 12.98
CA ARG A 28 0.12 -3.98 11.64
C ARG A 28 -0.86 -5.00 11.07
N GLN A 29 -0.79 -6.24 11.55
CA GLN A 29 -1.70 -7.30 11.15
C GLN A 29 -2.75 -7.50 12.23
N ILE A 30 -3.98 -7.09 11.92
CA ILE A 30 -5.11 -7.17 12.84
C ILE A 30 -6.23 -8.04 12.25
N LYS A 31 -7.00 -8.67 13.13
CA LYS A 31 -8.23 -9.40 12.78
C LYS A 31 -9.34 -9.01 13.75
N VAL A 32 -10.57 -9.10 13.30
CA VAL A 32 -11.75 -8.90 14.14
C VAL A 32 -12.13 -10.26 14.73
N HIS A 33 -12.09 -10.37 16.06
CA HIS A 33 -12.55 -11.57 16.75
C HIS A 33 -14.09 -11.64 16.68
N PRO A 34 -14.71 -12.84 16.67
CA PRO A 34 -16.17 -13.00 16.61
C PRO A 34 -16.97 -12.22 17.67
N VAL A 35 -16.33 -11.90 18.80
CA VAL A 35 -16.93 -11.10 19.89
C VAL A 35 -16.80 -9.59 19.70
N GLY A 36 -16.35 -9.13 18.52
CA GLY A 36 -16.22 -7.72 18.17
C GLY A 36 -14.94 -7.03 18.63
N SER A 37 -14.01 -7.75 19.28
CA SER A 37 -12.72 -7.19 19.69
C SER A 37 -11.70 -7.24 18.54
N VAL A 38 -10.91 -6.18 18.38
CA VAL A 38 -9.77 -6.17 17.46
C VAL A 38 -8.58 -6.82 18.14
N VAL A 39 -7.95 -7.79 17.48
CA VAL A 39 -6.76 -8.48 18.00
C VAL A 39 -5.66 -8.50 16.96
N CYS A 40 -4.41 -8.44 17.39
CA CYS A 40 -3.28 -8.64 16.51
C CYS A 40 -3.17 -10.11 16.12
N SER A 41 -2.99 -10.37 14.82
CA SER A 41 -2.83 -11.73 14.30
C SER A 41 -1.47 -12.35 14.63
N LEU A 42 -0.46 -11.53 14.96
CA LEU A 42 0.93 -11.97 15.16
C LEU A 42 1.31 -12.24 16.61
N CYS A 43 0.81 -11.42 17.55
CA CYS A 43 1.10 -11.54 18.98
C CYS A 43 -0.15 -11.81 19.83
N GLY A 44 -1.34 -11.88 19.20
CA GLY A 44 -2.60 -12.12 19.92
C GLY A 44 -3.10 -10.95 20.77
N ALA A 45 -2.34 -9.85 20.86
CA ALA A 45 -2.69 -8.70 21.70
C ALA A 45 -4.05 -8.10 21.30
N MET A 46 -4.91 -7.85 22.29
CA MET A 46 -6.15 -7.11 22.09
C MET A 46 -5.83 -5.63 21.91
N LEU A 47 -6.33 -5.05 20.82
CA LEU A 47 -6.07 -3.68 20.44
C LEU A 47 -7.30 -2.82 20.65
N SER A 48 -7.08 -1.58 21.07
CA SER A 48 -8.16 -0.57 21.09
C SER A 48 -8.67 -0.34 19.66
N PRO A 49 -10.01 -0.30 19.44
CA PRO A 49 -10.57 0.01 18.12
C PRO A 49 -10.06 1.34 17.55
N PHE A 50 -9.89 2.37 18.38
CA PHE A 50 -9.35 3.67 17.95
C PHE A 50 -7.89 3.57 17.51
N TRP A 51 -7.08 2.78 18.23
CA TRP A 51 -5.70 2.54 17.83
C TRP A 51 -5.65 1.82 16.47
N ALA A 52 -6.49 0.80 16.29
CA ALA A 52 -6.57 0.05 15.04
C ALA A 52 -6.96 0.94 13.85
N LEU A 53 -7.97 1.81 14.03
CA LEU A 53 -8.37 2.78 13.00
C LEU A 53 -7.26 3.78 12.68
N ALA A 54 -6.57 4.30 13.70
CA ALA A 54 -5.45 5.23 13.50
C ALA A 54 -4.23 4.56 12.84
N MET A 55 -3.99 3.28 13.14
CA MET A 55 -2.95 2.50 12.47
C MET A 55 -3.32 2.24 11.00
N LEU A 56 -4.55 1.81 10.73
CA LEU A 56 -5.05 1.57 9.36
C LEU A 56 -5.03 2.84 8.51
N SER A 57 -5.45 3.98 9.06
CA SER A 57 -5.43 5.26 8.32
C SER A 57 -4.01 5.67 7.94
N LYS A 58 -3.02 5.47 8.82
CA LYS A 58 -1.60 5.67 8.51
C LYS A 58 -1.11 4.73 7.42
N GLN A 59 -1.43 3.44 7.49
CA GLN A 59 -1.05 2.47 6.46
C GLN A 59 -1.69 2.83 5.11
N TYR A 60 -2.95 3.24 5.11
CA TYR A 60 -3.66 3.68 3.93
C TYR A 60 -3.01 4.93 3.31
N GLY A 61 -2.65 5.92 4.12
CA GLY A 61 -1.93 7.11 3.64
C GLY A 61 -0.58 6.78 2.99
N LEU A 62 0.19 5.86 3.58
CA LEU A 62 1.45 5.40 2.98
C LEU A 62 1.23 4.66 1.65
N ALA A 63 0.18 3.83 1.58
CA ALA A 63 -0.17 3.12 0.35
C ALA A 63 -0.57 4.08 -0.77
N LEU A 64 -1.39 5.11 -0.46
CA LEU A 64 -1.76 6.14 -1.43
C LEU A 64 -0.55 6.91 -1.95
N ALA A 65 0.33 7.36 -1.06
CA ALA A 65 1.55 8.07 -1.47
C ALA A 65 2.44 7.20 -2.38
N GLN A 66 2.49 5.89 -2.14
CA GLN A 66 3.23 4.96 -3.00
C GLN A 66 2.56 4.79 -4.37
N ILE A 67 1.23 4.73 -4.44
CA ILE A 67 0.48 4.70 -5.70
C ILE A 67 0.77 5.97 -6.50
N ASP A 68 0.68 7.15 -5.89
CA ASP A 68 0.95 8.43 -6.55
C ASP A 68 2.37 8.48 -7.12
N ARG A 69 3.36 8.02 -6.34
CA ARG A 69 4.75 7.93 -6.80
C ARG A 69 4.91 7.00 -8.00
N LEU A 70 4.24 5.85 -8.00
CA LEU A 70 4.30 4.90 -9.11
C LEU A 70 3.63 5.47 -10.37
N ASN A 71 2.48 6.12 -10.21
CA ASN A 71 1.79 6.79 -11.32
C ASN A 71 2.65 7.88 -11.96
N ALA A 72 3.34 8.70 -11.14
CA ALA A 72 4.26 9.73 -11.65
C ALA A 72 5.42 9.11 -12.44
N ARG A 73 5.99 7.99 -11.95
CA ARG A 73 7.05 7.27 -12.66
C ARG A 73 6.58 6.67 -13.97
N LEU A 74 5.36 6.13 -14.00
CA LEU A 74 4.75 5.56 -15.19
C LEU A 74 4.53 6.64 -16.26
N ALA A 75 3.98 7.80 -15.87
CA ALA A 75 3.80 8.93 -16.78
C ALA A 75 5.13 9.41 -17.40
N LEU A 76 6.21 9.46 -16.62
CA LEU A 76 7.54 9.80 -17.15
C LEU A 76 8.08 8.74 -18.11
N ALA A 77 7.85 7.46 -17.82
CA ALA A 77 8.25 6.37 -18.71
C ALA A 77 7.48 6.44 -20.04
N ASP A 78 6.17 6.64 -19.99
CA ASP A 78 5.33 6.78 -21.19
C ASP A 78 5.75 7.97 -22.05
N ALA A 79 6.02 9.13 -21.43
CA ALA A 79 6.53 10.29 -22.13
C ALA A 79 7.90 10.01 -22.79
N ARG A 80 8.76 9.23 -22.13
CA ARG A 80 10.06 8.85 -22.70
C ARG A 80 9.90 7.88 -23.87
N VAL A 81 8.97 6.94 -23.80
CA VAL A 81 8.66 6.00 -24.89
C VAL A 81 8.18 6.76 -26.12
N LEU A 82 7.24 7.70 -25.96
CA LEU A 82 6.75 8.52 -27.06
C LEU A 82 7.89 9.33 -27.71
N LYS A 83 8.72 9.99 -26.90
CA LYS A 83 9.87 10.75 -27.40
C LYS A 83 10.85 9.87 -28.18
N LEU A 84 11.17 8.68 -27.66
CA LEU A 84 12.05 7.74 -28.36
C LEU A 84 11.43 7.22 -29.66
N SER A 85 10.11 7.02 -29.70
CA SER A 85 9.40 6.66 -30.93
C SER A 85 9.53 7.76 -31.98
N GLU A 86 9.32 9.02 -31.60
CA GLU A 86 9.49 10.17 -32.49
C GLU A 86 10.94 10.29 -33.01
N GLU A 87 11.94 10.09 -32.13
CA GLU A 87 13.35 10.06 -32.51
C GLU A 87 13.65 8.93 -33.52
N LEU A 88 13.08 7.74 -33.34
CA LEU A 88 13.22 6.62 -34.29
C LEU A 88 12.53 6.91 -35.63
N ASP A 89 11.32 7.44 -35.60
CA ASP A 89 10.56 7.80 -36.81
C ASP A 89 11.30 8.88 -37.61
N ALA A 90 11.97 9.82 -36.96
CA ALA A 90 12.79 10.85 -37.60
C ALA A 90 14.09 10.29 -38.24
N LEU A 91 14.63 9.18 -37.73
CA LEU A 91 15.84 8.54 -38.27
C LEU A 91 15.54 7.62 -39.48
N ALA A 92 14.32 7.06 -39.57
CA ALA A 92 13.93 6.15 -40.65
C ALA A 92 14.08 6.72 -42.09
N PRO A 93 13.81 8.02 -42.37
CA PRO A 93 14.09 8.64 -43.66
C PRO A 93 15.59 8.70 -43.99
N SER A 94 16.43 8.94 -42.98
CA SER A 94 17.89 9.06 -43.14
C SER A 94 18.54 7.71 -43.46
N GLU A 95 18.11 6.63 -42.81
CA GLU A 95 18.56 5.27 -43.15
C GLU A 95 18.12 4.82 -44.55
N ARG A 96 16.89 5.15 -44.97
CA ARG A 96 16.39 4.83 -46.31
C ARG A 96 17.14 5.58 -47.40
N ALA A 97 17.45 6.86 -47.19
CA ALA A 97 18.25 7.66 -48.11
C ALA A 97 19.71 7.16 -48.18
N SER A 98 20.30 6.72 -47.06
CA SER A 98 21.65 6.14 -47.03
C SER A 98 21.75 4.81 -47.78
N LYS A 99 20.73 3.94 -47.69
CA LYS A 99 20.69 2.66 -48.43
C LYS A 99 20.44 2.81 -49.94
N GLN A 100 19.95 3.96 -50.39
CA GLN A 100 19.68 4.24 -51.80
C GLN A 100 20.79 5.00 -52.53
N SER A 101 21.93 5.29 -51.86
CA SER A 101 23.07 5.89 -52.56
C SER A 101 23.58 4.94 -53.65
N PRO A 102 23.80 5.43 -54.88
CA PRO A 102 23.79 4.60 -56.07
C PRO A 102 25.13 3.90 -56.25
N THR A 103 25.07 2.62 -56.60
CA THR A 103 26.19 1.94 -57.25
C THR A 103 26.18 2.41 -58.71
N GLU A 104 26.90 3.49 -58.99
CA GLU A 104 27.28 3.88 -60.35
C GLU A 104 28.76 3.57 -60.53
N THR A 105 29.07 2.42 -61.15
CA THR A 105 30.05 2.26 -62.25
C THR A 105 30.01 0.85 -62.79
#